data_AF-A0A1H1HSV9-F1
#
_entry.id   AF-A0A1H1HSV9-F1
#
_cell.length_a   1.000
_cell.length_b   1.000
_cell.length_c   1.000
_cell.angle_alpha   90.00
_cell.angle_beta   90.00
_cell.angle_gamma   90.00
#
_symmetry.space_group_name_H-M   'P 1'
#
loop_
_entity.id
_entity.type
_entity.pdbx_description
1 polymer ?
#
loop_
_entity_poly.entity_id
_entity_poly.type
_entity_poly.pdbx_seq_one_letter_code
_entity_poly.pdbx_strand_id
1 'polypeptide(L)'
;MTDDREIDVDALEAELEQIKDAMGIHERYPTQFQLWLVYGLLTMLASFGSQAVVTYDLPGWGHAASWGGFMGAGILYSWYVGGDYEEPEDTTTKPDLTVQSMSIVAYLLAVLFIVTPLLSDASPLVESATIFALIIGAVAASYVVTGASLKSYYVRARDRYAFYAGGVWILVYAVAMVHVPPLQEWGYAIFGVLYAVYGVTAYVYLARDTDTA
;
A
#
# COMPACT_ATOMS: atom_id res chain seq x y z
N MET A 1 -48.27 -18.16 -26.45
CA MET A 1 -46.90 -18.29 -26.97
C MET A 1 -46.08 -17.27 -26.21
N THR A 2 -45.45 -17.72 -25.13
CA THR A 2 -44.45 -16.93 -24.41
C THR A 2 -43.24 -16.84 -25.31
N ASP A 3 -42.90 -15.62 -25.70
CA ASP A 3 -41.69 -15.29 -26.44
C ASP A 3 -40.51 -15.55 -25.50
N ASP A 4 -39.98 -16.76 -25.53
CA ASP A 4 -38.70 -17.11 -24.92
C ASP A 4 -37.64 -16.34 -25.72
N ARG A 5 -37.48 -15.05 -25.40
CA ARG A 5 -36.27 -14.30 -25.77
C ARG A 5 -35.13 -15.04 -25.11
N GLU A 6 -34.46 -15.86 -25.90
CA GLU A 6 -33.22 -16.52 -25.54
C GLU A 6 -32.26 -15.42 -25.08
N ILE A 7 -32.10 -15.32 -23.76
CA ILE A 7 -31.23 -14.34 -23.14
C ILE A 7 -29.83 -14.71 -23.59
N ASP A 8 -29.22 -13.87 -24.42
CA ASP A 8 -27.84 -14.03 -24.86
C ASP A 8 -26.92 -13.77 -23.67
N VAL A 9 -26.59 -14.84 -22.96
CA VAL A 9 -25.76 -14.83 -21.75
C VAL A 9 -24.36 -14.30 -22.07
N ASP A 10 -23.83 -14.61 -23.25
CA ASP A 10 -22.48 -14.19 -23.65
C ASP A 10 -22.43 -12.67 -23.91
N ALA A 11 -23.46 -12.11 -24.56
CA ALA A 11 -23.59 -10.67 -24.75
C ALA A 11 -23.76 -9.93 -23.41
N LEU A 12 -24.55 -10.49 -22.48
CA LEU A 12 -24.72 -9.94 -21.14
C LEU A 12 -23.45 -10.02 -20.30
N GLU A 13 -22.68 -11.11 -20.38
CA GLU A 13 -21.38 -11.21 -19.71
C GLU A 13 -20.39 -10.17 -20.24
N ALA A 14 -20.36 -9.95 -21.56
CA ALA A 14 -19.52 -8.92 -22.18
C ALA A 14 -19.93 -7.51 -21.78
N GLU A 15 -21.23 -7.19 -21.75
CA GLU A 15 -21.75 -5.91 -21.27
C GLU A 15 -21.49 -5.70 -19.77
N LEU A 16 -21.67 -6.76 -18.95
CA LEU A 16 -21.36 -6.71 -17.52
C LEU A 16 -19.86 -6.55 -17.27
N GLU A 17 -19.00 -7.20 -18.04
CA GLU A 17 -17.55 -7.03 -17.97
C GLU A 17 -17.18 -5.59 -18.34
N GLN A 18 -17.82 -5.02 -19.36
CA GLN A 18 -17.62 -3.62 -19.75
C GLN A 18 -18.09 -2.62 -18.67
N ILE A 19 -19.24 -2.88 -18.02
CA ILE A 19 -19.75 -2.05 -16.91
C ILE A 19 -18.86 -2.19 -15.67
N LYS A 20 -18.38 -3.41 -15.38
CA LYS A 20 -17.49 -3.67 -14.24
C LYS A 20 -16.12 -3.03 -14.44
N ASP A 21 -15.54 -3.09 -15.65
CA ASP A 21 -14.28 -2.42 -15.98
C ASP A 21 -14.39 -0.88 -15.99
N ALA A 22 -15.62 -0.34 -16.03
CA ALA A 22 -15.86 1.10 -15.97
C ALA A 22 -15.83 1.67 -14.55
N MET A 23 -15.98 0.87 -13.49
CA MET A 23 -15.94 1.36 -12.10
C MET A 23 -14.52 1.36 -11.53
N GLY A 24 -14.00 2.55 -11.25
CA GLY A 24 -12.76 2.75 -10.51
C GLY A 24 -12.97 2.71 -9.00
N ILE A 25 -11.85 2.76 -8.28
CA ILE A 25 -11.78 2.82 -6.82
C ILE A 25 -12.43 4.11 -6.31
N HIS A 26 -12.37 5.20 -7.08
CA HIS A 26 -12.98 6.46 -6.69
C HIS A 26 -14.52 6.38 -6.67
N GLU A 27 -15.12 5.81 -7.72
CA GLU A 27 -16.58 5.67 -7.83
C GLU A 27 -17.14 4.68 -6.82
N ARG A 28 -16.38 3.60 -6.54
CA ARG A 28 -16.83 2.51 -5.65
C ARG A 28 -16.49 2.75 -4.18
N TYR A 29 -15.42 3.48 -3.89
CA TYR A 29 -14.88 3.68 -2.54
C TYR A 29 -14.34 5.12 -2.37
N PRO A 30 -15.20 6.15 -2.39
CA PRO A 30 -14.79 7.56 -2.39
C PRO A 30 -14.01 7.96 -1.14
N THR A 31 -14.27 7.31 -0.01
CA THR A 31 -13.56 7.49 1.25
C THR A 31 -12.17 6.84 1.25
N GLN A 32 -12.03 5.67 0.61
CA GLN A 32 -10.73 4.97 0.46
C GLN A 32 -9.79 5.73 -0.49
N PHE A 33 -10.35 6.43 -1.46
CA PHE A 33 -9.59 7.27 -2.37
C PHE A 33 -8.79 8.38 -1.66
N GLN A 34 -9.36 8.98 -0.61
CA GLN A 34 -8.68 10.02 0.18
C GLN A 34 -7.50 9.48 0.98
N LEU A 35 -7.45 8.17 1.24
CA LEU A 35 -6.40 7.54 2.02
C LEU A 35 -5.03 7.62 1.34
N TRP A 36 -4.96 7.80 0.02
CA TRP A 36 -3.69 8.06 -0.69
C TRP A 36 -2.97 9.30 -0.15
N LEU A 37 -3.72 10.38 0.10
CA LEU A 37 -3.16 11.62 0.66
C LEU A 37 -2.85 11.46 2.15
N VAL A 38 -3.77 10.84 2.90
CA VAL A 38 -3.63 10.66 4.34
C VAL A 38 -2.42 9.78 4.66
N TYR A 39 -2.31 8.60 4.05
CA TYR A 39 -1.14 7.74 4.24
C TYR A 39 0.12 8.35 3.62
N GLY A 40 0.03 9.07 2.50
CA GLY A 40 1.16 9.83 1.96
C GLY A 40 1.78 10.77 3.01
N LEU A 41 0.94 11.56 3.68
CA LEU A 41 1.35 12.47 4.75
C LEU A 41 1.84 11.74 6.00
N LEU A 42 1.07 10.76 6.50
CA LEU A 42 1.40 10.02 7.72
C LEU A 42 2.71 9.24 7.57
N THR A 43 2.95 8.62 6.40
CA THR A 43 4.21 7.94 6.11
C THR A 43 5.38 8.92 6.06
N MET A 44 5.20 10.12 5.50
CA MET A 44 6.23 11.16 5.54
C MET A 44 6.57 11.58 6.98
N LEU A 45 5.55 11.81 7.81
CA LEU A 45 5.74 12.17 9.22
C LEU A 45 6.41 11.06 10.03
N ALA A 46 6.01 9.80 9.82
CA ALA A 46 6.64 8.64 10.45
C ALA A 46 8.11 8.48 10.02
N SER A 47 8.37 8.75 8.75
CA SER A 47 9.73 8.70 8.20
C SER A 47 10.61 9.81 8.77
N PHE A 48 10.09 11.03 8.92
CA PHE A 48 10.82 12.11 9.61
C PHE A 48 11.04 11.82 11.09
N GLY A 49 10.07 11.21 11.77
CA GLY A 49 10.28 10.75 13.14
C GLY A 49 11.39 9.70 13.24
N SER A 50 11.42 8.73 12.32
CA SER A 50 12.52 7.74 12.24
C SER A 50 13.86 8.37 11.88
N GLN A 51 13.88 9.36 10.97
CA GLN A 51 15.10 10.11 10.67
C GLN A 51 15.61 10.86 11.91
N ALA A 52 14.71 11.48 12.69
CA ALA A 52 15.07 12.16 13.92
C ALA A 52 15.65 11.21 14.97
N VAL A 53 15.14 9.97 15.06
CA VAL A 53 15.70 8.95 15.96
C VAL A 53 17.17 8.68 15.64
N VAL A 54 17.51 8.48 14.36
CA VAL A 54 18.89 8.24 13.95
C VAL A 54 19.75 9.51 14.10
N THR A 55 19.22 10.66 13.69
CA THR A 55 19.98 11.93 13.66
C THR A 55 20.35 12.43 15.06
N TYR A 56 19.46 12.24 16.03
CA TYR A 56 19.66 12.68 17.42
C TYR A 56 20.05 11.54 18.37
N ASP A 57 20.41 10.36 17.84
CA ASP A 57 20.78 9.17 18.62
C ASP A 57 19.78 8.84 19.73
N LEU A 58 18.48 8.87 19.38
CA LEU A 58 17.41 8.59 20.32
C LEU A 58 17.26 7.07 20.51
N PRO A 59 16.60 6.62 21.60
CA PRO A 59 16.34 5.20 21.82
C PRO A 59 15.58 4.55 20.65
N GLY A 60 15.96 3.34 20.28
CA GLY A 60 15.39 2.63 19.12
C GLY A 60 13.87 2.41 19.16
N TRP A 61 13.24 2.40 20.34
CA TRP A 61 11.78 2.37 20.47
C TRP A 61 11.10 3.59 19.82
N GLY A 62 11.83 4.69 19.62
CA GLY A 62 11.35 5.88 18.91
C GLY A 62 10.91 5.59 17.48
N HIS A 63 11.54 4.63 16.78
CA HIS A 63 11.06 4.18 15.47
C HIS A 63 9.66 3.59 15.59
N ALA A 64 9.47 2.64 16.51
CA ALA A 64 8.18 1.99 16.74
C ALA A 64 7.11 2.98 17.20
N ALA A 65 7.46 3.95 18.05
CA ALA A 65 6.54 5.00 18.47
C ALA A 65 6.13 5.91 17.31
N SER A 66 7.06 6.28 16.44
CA SER A 66 6.77 7.11 15.27
C SER A 66 5.84 6.38 14.29
N TRP A 67 6.20 5.17 13.88
CA TRP A 67 5.37 4.39 12.97
C TRP A 67 4.05 3.97 13.60
N GLY A 68 4.05 3.49 14.84
CA GLY A 68 2.84 3.11 15.56
C GLY A 68 1.88 4.28 15.77
N GLY A 69 2.40 5.46 16.11
CA GLY A 69 1.60 6.67 16.28
C GLY A 69 0.93 7.13 14.99
N PHE A 70 1.71 7.31 13.91
CA PHE A 70 1.18 7.82 12.64
C PHE A 70 0.35 6.77 11.88
N MET A 71 0.79 5.50 11.82
CA MET A 71 -0.01 4.46 11.17
C MET A 71 -1.26 4.12 11.99
N GLY A 72 -1.16 4.14 13.32
CA GLY A 72 -2.32 4.02 14.21
C GLY A 72 -3.35 5.13 13.96
N ALA A 73 -2.91 6.37 13.78
CA ALA A 73 -3.78 7.48 13.39
C ALA A 73 -4.46 7.23 12.03
N GLY A 74 -3.74 6.67 11.05
CA GLY A 74 -4.30 6.28 9.76
C GLY A 74 -5.39 5.21 9.87
N ILE A 75 -5.17 4.19 10.72
CA ILE A 75 -6.17 3.15 11.01
C ILE A 75 -7.40 3.77 11.67
N LEU A 76 -7.22 4.60 12.70
CA LEU A 76 -8.33 5.29 13.38
C LEU A 76 -9.11 6.18 12.41
N TYR A 77 -8.41 6.91 11.54
CA TYR A 77 -9.04 7.70 10.48
C TYR A 77 -9.85 6.82 9.52
N SER A 78 -9.30 5.69 9.08
CA SER A 78 -10.01 4.76 8.19
C SER A 78 -11.27 4.18 8.83
N TRP A 79 -11.25 3.89 10.14
CA TRP A 79 -12.44 3.45 10.88
C TRP A 79 -13.47 4.56 11.04
N TYR A 80 -13.02 5.78 11.31
CA TYR A 80 -13.92 6.93 11.46
C TYR A 80 -14.66 7.26 10.17
N VAL A 81 -13.99 7.13 9.03
CA VAL A 81 -14.55 7.48 7.71
C VAL A 81 -15.19 6.29 6.99
N GLY A 82 -15.04 5.06 7.51
CA GLY A 82 -15.42 3.80 6.85
C GLY A 82 -16.92 3.49 6.68
N GLY A 83 -17.78 4.51 6.57
CA GLY A 83 -19.24 4.37 6.51
C GLY A 83 -19.82 3.82 5.19
N ASP A 84 -19.02 3.69 4.13
CA ASP A 84 -19.51 3.33 2.77
C ASP A 84 -19.22 1.86 2.36
N TYR A 85 -18.81 1.00 3.30
CA TYR A 85 -18.62 -0.42 3.00
C TYR A 85 -19.96 -1.17 3.05
N GLU A 86 -20.64 -1.26 1.90
CA GLU A 86 -21.51 -2.41 1.68
C GLU A 86 -20.60 -3.65 1.53
N GLU A 87 -20.66 -4.56 2.50
CA GLU A 87 -19.98 -5.85 2.37
C GLU A 87 -20.45 -6.53 1.07
N PRO A 88 -19.53 -6.98 0.20
CA PRO A 88 -19.93 -7.68 -1.01
C PRO A 88 -20.76 -8.91 -0.64
N GLU A 89 -21.95 -9.06 -1.23
CA GLU A 89 -22.88 -10.20 -1.00
C GLU A 89 -22.23 -11.58 -1.18
N ASP A 90 -21.11 -11.68 -1.92
CA ASP A 90 -20.32 -12.89 -2.04
C ASP A 90 -18.80 -12.60 -1.96
N THR A 91 -18.23 -12.96 -0.81
CA THR A 91 -16.79 -12.94 -0.54
C THR A 91 -16.14 -14.33 -0.62
N THR A 92 -16.94 -15.39 -0.80
CA THR A 92 -16.45 -16.79 -0.67
C THR A 92 -15.53 -17.21 -1.82
N THR A 93 -15.64 -16.55 -2.98
CA THR A 93 -14.86 -16.84 -4.19
C THR A 93 -13.73 -15.82 -4.44
N LYS A 94 -13.63 -14.76 -3.63
CA LYS A 94 -12.62 -13.69 -3.79
C LYS A 94 -11.46 -13.88 -2.79
N PRO A 95 -10.23 -13.48 -3.14
CA PRO A 95 -9.09 -13.54 -2.24
C PRO A 95 -9.31 -12.69 -0.99
N ASP A 96 -9.21 -13.28 0.19
CA ASP A 96 -9.30 -12.53 1.44
C ASP A 96 -8.06 -11.61 1.61
N LEU A 97 -8.27 -10.31 1.41
CA LEU A 97 -7.23 -9.28 1.51
C LEU A 97 -6.67 -9.16 2.95
N THR A 98 -7.44 -9.51 3.97
CA THR A 98 -6.99 -9.53 5.36
C THR A 98 -6.03 -10.69 5.58
N VAL A 99 -6.41 -11.90 5.19
CA VAL A 99 -5.53 -13.08 5.26
C VAL A 99 -4.27 -12.84 4.46
N GLN A 100 -4.37 -12.27 3.26
CA GLN A 100 -3.23 -11.91 2.42
C GLN A 100 -2.28 -10.94 3.15
N SER A 101 -2.81 -9.84 3.69
CA SER A 101 -2.01 -8.83 4.40
C SER A 101 -1.36 -9.41 5.66
N MET A 102 -2.12 -10.16 6.46
CA MET A 102 -1.61 -10.80 7.68
C MET A 102 -0.53 -11.84 7.37
N SER A 103 -0.64 -12.56 6.25
CA SER A 103 0.38 -13.52 5.82
C SER A 103 1.71 -12.82 5.51
N ILE A 104 1.67 -11.65 4.85
CA ILE A 104 2.87 -10.85 4.55
C ILE A 104 3.49 -10.30 5.85
N VAL A 105 2.67 -9.81 6.77
CA VAL A 105 3.15 -9.35 8.10
C VAL A 105 3.79 -10.49 8.87
N ALA A 106 3.15 -11.67 8.93
CA ALA A 106 3.70 -12.85 9.59
C ALA A 106 5.04 -13.28 8.98
N TYR A 107 5.14 -13.28 7.64
CA TYR A 107 6.38 -13.55 6.94
C TYR A 107 7.48 -12.53 7.27
N LEU A 108 7.16 -11.23 7.26
CA LEU A 108 8.10 -10.17 7.64
C LEU A 108 8.63 -10.37 9.06
N LEU A 109 7.76 -10.67 10.03
CA LEU A 109 8.17 -10.92 11.42
C LEU A 109 9.13 -12.12 11.52
N ALA A 110 8.85 -13.20 10.79
CA ALA A 110 9.74 -14.35 10.72
C ALA A 110 11.10 -13.98 10.12
N VAL A 111 11.12 -13.23 9.01
CA VAL A 111 12.37 -12.75 8.39
C VAL A 111 13.14 -11.85 9.34
N LEU A 112 12.50 -10.90 10.02
CA LEU A 112 13.15 -10.02 10.98
C LEU A 112 13.76 -10.81 12.15
N PHE A 113 13.05 -11.82 12.67
CA PHE A 113 13.56 -12.67 13.75
C PHE A 113 14.80 -13.49 13.32
N ILE A 114 14.85 -13.90 12.05
CA ILE A 114 15.99 -14.64 11.48
C ILE A 114 17.16 -13.72 11.17
N VAL A 115 16.90 -12.56 10.56
CA VAL A 115 17.94 -11.68 10.01
C VAL A 115 18.57 -10.78 11.08
N THR A 116 17.79 -10.25 12.04
CA THR A 116 18.31 -9.30 13.03
C THR A 116 19.53 -9.81 13.79
N PRO A 117 19.57 -11.08 14.28
CA PRO A 117 20.78 -11.62 14.93
C PRO A 117 22.00 -11.69 14.01
N LEU A 118 21.81 -11.83 12.68
CA LEU A 118 22.88 -11.87 11.70
C LEU A 118 23.49 -10.49 11.44
N LEU A 119 22.84 -9.43 11.90
CA LEU A 119 23.30 -8.05 11.77
C LEU A 119 24.09 -7.58 13.01
N SER A 120 24.36 -8.44 14.00
CA SER A 120 25.02 -8.05 15.26
C SER A 120 26.39 -7.40 15.07
N ASP A 121 27.09 -7.77 14.00
CA ASP A 121 28.44 -7.28 13.69
C ASP A 121 28.41 -6.12 12.67
N ALA A 122 27.22 -5.74 12.20
CA ALA A 122 27.06 -4.63 11.27
C ALA A 122 27.16 -3.28 12.00
N SER A 123 27.53 -2.23 11.26
CA SER A 123 27.42 -0.87 11.80
C SER A 123 25.94 -0.54 12.07
N PRO A 124 25.62 0.28 13.10
CA PRO A 124 24.24 0.65 13.43
C PRO A 124 23.45 1.22 12.24
N LEU A 125 24.13 1.98 11.37
CA LEU A 125 23.51 2.57 10.18
C LEU A 125 23.07 1.50 9.16
N VAL A 126 23.94 0.52 8.90
CA VAL A 126 23.64 -0.61 8.01
C VAL A 126 22.56 -1.51 8.60
N GLU A 127 22.63 -1.80 9.90
CA GLU A 127 21.60 -2.57 10.60
C GLU A 127 20.22 -1.90 10.45
N SER A 128 20.14 -0.61 10.81
CA SER A 128 18.94 0.21 10.72
C SER A 128 18.39 0.29 9.29
N ALA A 129 19.25 0.56 8.31
CA ALA A 129 18.87 0.60 6.90
C ALA A 129 18.37 -0.75 6.39
N THR A 130 18.99 -1.86 6.81
CA THR A 130 18.58 -3.21 6.43
C THR A 130 17.23 -3.59 7.01
N ILE A 131 17.01 -3.33 8.31
CA ILE A 131 15.72 -3.58 8.98
C ILE A 131 14.62 -2.78 8.28
N PHE A 132 14.86 -1.49 8.00
CA PHE A 132 13.87 -0.68 7.32
C PHE A 132 13.60 -1.14 5.90
N ALA A 133 14.64 -1.49 5.13
CA ALA A 133 14.52 -2.04 3.78
C ALA A 133 13.65 -3.32 3.75
N LEU A 134 13.80 -4.22 4.74
CA LEU A 134 12.94 -5.40 4.87
C LEU A 134 11.47 -5.02 5.10
N ILE A 135 11.22 -4.06 5.99
CA ILE A 135 9.86 -3.58 6.30
C ILE A 135 9.21 -2.97 5.06
N ILE A 136 9.87 -2.01 4.40
CA ILE A 136 9.28 -1.37 3.21
C ILE A 136 9.22 -2.34 2.03
N GLY A 137 10.13 -3.31 1.94
CA GLY A 137 10.07 -4.39 0.95
C GLY A 137 8.81 -5.26 1.12
N ALA A 138 8.43 -5.57 2.36
CA ALA A 138 7.18 -6.27 2.63
C ALA A 138 5.94 -5.41 2.31
N VAL A 139 5.98 -4.10 2.60
CA VAL A 139 4.93 -3.15 2.17
C VAL A 139 4.81 -3.16 0.64
N ALA A 140 5.93 -3.11 -0.06
CA ALA A 140 5.96 -3.12 -1.51
C ALA A 140 5.40 -4.41 -2.11
N ALA A 141 5.72 -5.57 -1.51
CA ALA A 141 5.11 -6.85 -1.87
C ALA A 141 3.59 -6.80 -1.65
N SER A 142 3.14 -6.26 -0.52
CA SER A 142 1.70 -6.10 -0.25
C SER A 142 1.01 -5.24 -1.30
N TYR A 143 1.66 -4.16 -1.76
CA TYR A 143 1.16 -3.33 -2.86
C TYR A 143 0.98 -4.14 -4.15
N VAL A 144 2.00 -4.87 -4.59
CA VAL A 144 1.93 -5.66 -5.83
C VAL A 144 0.86 -6.76 -5.73
N VAL A 145 0.83 -7.50 -4.62
CA VAL A 145 -0.15 -8.58 -4.43
C VAL A 145 -1.56 -8.00 -4.35
N THR A 146 -1.77 -6.88 -3.65
CA THR A 146 -3.06 -6.19 -3.61
C THR A 146 -3.49 -5.75 -5.01
N GLY A 147 -2.61 -5.10 -5.77
CA GLY A 147 -2.88 -4.71 -7.16
C GLY A 147 -3.29 -5.90 -8.04
N ALA A 148 -2.67 -7.07 -7.85
CA ALA A 148 -3.04 -8.31 -8.52
C ALA A 148 -4.41 -8.84 -8.05
N SER A 149 -4.66 -8.89 -6.74
CA SER A 149 -5.92 -9.33 -6.15
C SER A 149 -7.09 -8.45 -6.56
N LEU A 150 -6.89 -7.14 -6.75
CA LEU A 150 -7.93 -6.22 -7.22
C LEU A 150 -8.53 -6.63 -8.58
N LYS A 151 -7.85 -7.47 -9.37
CA LYS A 151 -8.42 -8.07 -10.60
C LYS A 151 -9.66 -8.93 -10.30
N SER A 152 -9.65 -9.75 -9.25
CA SER A 152 -10.81 -10.58 -8.87
C SER A 152 -11.94 -9.76 -8.21
N TYR A 153 -11.65 -8.52 -7.83
CA TYR A 153 -12.64 -7.55 -7.37
C TYR A 153 -13.22 -6.71 -8.51
N TYR A 154 -12.85 -7.01 -9.77
CA TYR A 154 -13.27 -6.27 -10.95
C TYR A 154 -12.92 -4.79 -10.90
N VAL A 155 -11.76 -4.46 -10.32
CA VAL A 155 -11.25 -3.09 -10.34
C VAL A 155 -10.51 -2.83 -11.65
N ARG A 156 -10.79 -1.67 -12.27
CA ARG A 156 -10.20 -1.23 -13.53
C ARG A 156 -8.67 -1.38 -13.54
N ALA A 157 -8.11 -1.76 -14.69
CA ALA A 157 -6.67 -1.95 -14.87
C ALA A 157 -5.83 -0.72 -14.51
N ARG A 158 -6.35 0.47 -14.83
CA ARG A 158 -5.72 1.75 -14.54
C ARG A 158 -5.44 1.95 -13.05
N ASP A 159 -6.43 1.65 -12.22
CA ASP A 159 -6.35 1.87 -10.77
C ASP A 159 -5.36 0.91 -10.11
N ARG A 160 -5.24 -0.30 -10.68
CA ARG A 160 -4.24 -1.29 -10.28
C ARG A 160 -2.81 -0.82 -10.58
N TYR A 161 -2.59 0.03 -11.57
CA TYR A 161 -1.26 0.57 -11.86
C TYR A 161 -0.70 1.44 -10.75
N ALA A 162 -1.55 2.12 -9.95
CA ALA A 162 -1.07 2.82 -8.77
C ALA A 162 -0.35 1.82 -7.84
N PHE A 163 -1.02 0.71 -7.50
CA PHE A 163 -0.45 -0.34 -6.67
C PHE A 163 0.84 -0.96 -7.25
N TYR A 164 0.87 -1.26 -8.55
CA TYR A 164 2.08 -1.81 -9.18
C TYR A 164 3.23 -0.81 -9.22
N ALA A 165 2.97 0.44 -9.60
CA ALA A 165 3.99 1.49 -9.59
C ALA A 165 4.54 1.69 -8.18
N GLY A 166 3.64 1.80 -7.20
CA GLY A 166 3.93 1.87 -5.77
C GLY A 166 4.87 0.77 -5.31
N GLY A 167 4.49 -0.48 -5.54
CA GLY A 167 5.30 -1.63 -5.15
C GLY A 167 6.66 -1.67 -5.84
N VAL A 168 6.72 -1.40 -7.15
CA VAL A 168 8.00 -1.46 -7.89
C VAL A 168 8.98 -0.41 -7.38
N TRP A 169 8.56 0.86 -7.22
CA TRP A 169 9.50 1.90 -6.80
C TRP A 169 9.95 1.70 -5.35
N ILE A 170 9.06 1.25 -4.45
CA ILE A 170 9.42 0.95 -3.05
C ILE A 170 10.41 -0.22 -2.99
N LEU A 171 10.23 -1.27 -3.80
CA LEU A 171 11.21 -2.38 -3.89
C LEU A 171 12.58 -1.90 -4.37
N VAL A 172 12.62 -1.08 -5.43
CA VAL A 172 13.87 -0.50 -5.92
C VAL A 172 14.55 0.34 -4.83
N TYR A 173 13.77 1.13 -4.11
CA TYR A 173 14.26 1.95 -3.00
C TYR A 173 14.82 1.08 -1.86
N ALA A 174 14.11 0.02 -1.47
CA ALA A 174 14.54 -0.90 -0.41
C ALA A 174 15.92 -1.51 -0.71
N VAL A 175 16.13 -1.96 -1.95
CA VAL A 175 17.43 -2.49 -2.39
C VAL A 175 18.49 -1.40 -2.39
N ALA A 176 18.19 -0.24 -2.98
CA ALA A 176 19.14 0.87 -3.07
C ALA A 176 19.58 1.36 -1.67
N MET A 177 18.67 1.40 -0.70
CA MET A 177 18.94 1.89 0.64
C MET A 177 20.06 1.13 1.36
N VAL A 178 20.19 -0.18 1.12
CA VAL A 178 21.23 -1.00 1.75
C VAL A 178 22.61 -0.78 1.09
N HIS A 179 22.65 -0.36 -0.17
CA HIS A 179 23.90 -0.29 -0.95
C HIS A 179 24.42 1.13 -1.19
N VAL A 180 23.58 2.15 -1.00
CA VAL A 180 23.91 3.54 -1.34
C VAL A 180 24.13 4.34 -0.06
N PRO A 181 25.38 4.78 0.25
CA PRO A 181 25.68 5.42 1.54
C PRO A 181 24.82 6.65 1.87
N PRO A 182 24.53 7.58 0.93
CA PRO A 182 23.59 8.67 1.19
C PRO A 182 22.19 8.22 1.61
N LEU A 183 21.72 7.07 1.11
CA LEU A 183 20.43 6.49 1.50
C LEU A 183 20.51 5.75 2.84
N GLN A 184 21.67 5.27 3.26
CA GLN A 184 21.81 4.73 4.61
C GLN A 184 21.67 5.87 5.64
N GLU A 185 22.21 7.05 5.35
CA GLU A 185 22.20 8.21 6.24
C GLU A 185 20.85 8.97 6.25
N TRP A 186 20.29 9.25 5.07
CA TRP A 186 19.09 10.08 4.90
C TRP A 186 17.87 9.30 4.41
N GLY A 187 17.97 7.96 4.40
CA GLY A 187 17.00 7.10 3.72
C GLY A 187 15.59 7.18 4.27
N TYR A 188 15.41 7.42 5.56
CA TYR A 188 14.07 7.61 6.10
C TYR A 188 13.45 8.89 5.53
N ALA A 189 14.12 10.04 5.67
CA ALA A 189 13.58 11.31 5.18
C ALA A 189 13.32 11.30 3.66
N ILE A 190 14.25 10.77 2.87
CA ILE A 190 14.10 10.67 1.41
C ILE A 190 12.91 9.76 1.07
N PHE A 191 12.77 8.61 1.73
CA PHE A 191 11.64 7.72 1.54
C PHE A 191 10.31 8.41 1.83
N GLY A 192 10.23 9.12 2.96
CA GLY A 192 9.02 9.85 3.36
C GLY A 192 8.59 10.88 2.34
N VAL A 193 9.53 11.66 1.81
CA VAL A 193 9.25 12.66 0.75
C VAL A 193 8.79 11.97 -0.53
N LEU A 194 9.51 10.94 -0.98
CA LEU A 194 9.14 10.19 -2.19
C LEU A 194 7.76 9.54 -2.06
N TYR A 195 7.46 8.98 -0.89
CA TYR A 195 6.17 8.34 -0.63
C TYR A 195 5.02 9.36 -0.59
N ALA A 196 5.22 10.55 -0.01
CA ALA A 196 4.25 11.63 -0.06
C ALA A 196 3.99 12.10 -1.50
N VAL A 197 5.04 12.31 -2.29
CA VAL A 197 4.93 12.68 -3.72
C VAL A 197 4.17 11.59 -4.47
N TYR A 198 4.48 10.32 -4.21
CA TYR A 198 3.77 9.19 -4.79
C TYR A 198 2.28 9.17 -4.38
N GLY A 199 1.94 9.38 -3.11
CA GLY A 199 0.57 9.44 -2.63
C GLY A 199 -0.24 10.57 -3.29
N VAL A 200 0.33 11.77 -3.41
CA VAL A 200 -0.28 12.89 -4.14
C VAL A 200 -0.44 12.56 -5.62
N THR A 201 0.58 11.97 -6.24
CA THR A 201 0.55 11.60 -7.67
C THR A 201 -0.52 10.55 -7.93
N ALA A 202 -0.62 9.51 -7.08
CA ALA A 202 -1.64 8.48 -7.15
C ALA A 202 -3.04 9.08 -6.99
N TYR A 203 -3.24 9.94 -6.00
CA TYR A 203 -4.50 10.66 -5.80
C TYR A 203 -4.91 11.46 -7.04
N VAL A 204 -4.03 12.31 -7.58
CA VAL A 204 -4.34 13.12 -8.78
C VAL A 204 -4.56 12.24 -10.01
N TYR A 205 -3.76 11.18 -10.17
CA TYR A 205 -3.86 10.26 -11.30
C TYR A 205 -5.20 9.53 -11.33
N LEU A 206 -5.67 9.11 -10.16
CA LEU A 206 -6.95 8.43 -9.98
C LEU A 206 -8.13 9.44 -9.98
N ALA A 207 -7.93 10.71 -9.61
CA ALA A 207 -8.97 11.76 -9.63
C ALA A 207 -9.38 12.21 -11.04
N ARG A 208 -8.44 12.21 -11.99
CA ARG A 208 -8.56 12.92 -13.28
C ARG A 208 -9.69 12.47 -14.22
N ASP A 209 -10.37 11.35 -13.98
CA ASP A 209 -11.43 10.86 -14.87
C ASP A 209 -12.84 11.38 -14.50
N THR A 210 -13.03 12.09 -13.39
CA THR A 210 -14.35 12.70 -13.05
C THR A 210 -14.71 13.88 -13.95
N ASP A 211 -13.72 14.53 -14.57
CA ASP A 211 -13.94 15.76 -15.36
C ASP A 211 -14.22 15.48 -16.85
N THR A 212 -14.22 14.21 -17.27
CA THR A 212 -14.39 13.80 -18.69
C THR A 212 -15.62 12.93 -18.97
N ALA A 213 -16.50 12.72 -17.97
CA ALA A 213 -17.78 12.04 -18.11
C ALA A 213 -18.94 13.04 -18.01
#